data_AF-A0A7C5CK20-F1
#
_entry.id   AF-A0A7C5CK20-F1
#
_cell.length_a   1.000
_cell.length_b   1.000
_cell.length_c   1.000
_cell.angle_alpha   90.00
_cell.angle_beta   90.00
_cell.angle_gamma   90.00
#
_symmetry.space_group_name_H-M   'P 1'
#
loop_
_entity.id
_entity.type
_entity.pdbx_description
1 polymer ?
#
loop_
_entity_poly.entity_id
_entity_poly.type
_entity_poly.pdbx_seq_one_letter_code
_entity_poly.pdbx_strand_id
1 'polypeptide(L)'
;VYDFTLISYRVAEDKRIVLPAMVNLEAFVLTHTSMPFEICGEETREYLPEYDPAWKLDPDDPIIMGNLFSPADTMKLRWDMWESMERAKKVIAEAIKEYNERFNRNYEGLIKTYKMDDADYAILSMGTMGEEAEVATDVLREEGLKVGTVRINFFRPFPREDIIKTLNGVSRVIILERSSSIGASGQIMQDLGQSLLLEKMQLDVNDVFIGIGGTDVSYEDIVNIVKKAIKGDLAPLYWYGSEGW
;
A
#
# COMPACT_ATOMS: atom_id res chain seq x y z
N VAL A 1 -2.11 2.84 -12.42
CA VAL A 1 -3.26 1.93 -12.62
C VAL A 1 -2.92 0.83 -13.60
N TYR A 2 -2.76 1.17 -14.88
CA TYR A 2 -2.46 0.26 -15.98
C TYR A 2 -1.31 -0.73 -15.65
N ASP A 3 -0.16 -0.20 -15.24
CA ASP A 3 1.04 -0.97 -14.94
C ASP A 3 0.83 -1.94 -13.78
N PHE A 4 0.25 -1.46 -12.66
CA PHE A 4 -0.08 -2.32 -11.51
C PHE A 4 -1.15 -3.37 -11.84
N THR A 5 -2.04 -3.14 -12.81
CA THR A 5 -2.94 -4.19 -13.30
C THR A 5 -2.15 -5.32 -13.96
N LEU A 6 -1.18 -5.00 -14.83
CA LEU A 6 -0.35 -6.02 -15.47
C LEU A 6 0.52 -6.77 -14.45
N ILE A 7 1.15 -6.04 -13.52
CA ILE A 7 1.92 -6.64 -12.42
C ILE A 7 1.03 -7.54 -11.56
N SER A 8 -0.21 -7.15 -11.29
CA SER A 8 -1.14 -7.93 -10.47
C SER A 8 -1.51 -9.27 -11.10
N TYR A 9 -1.73 -9.32 -12.42
CA TYR A 9 -1.92 -10.60 -13.11
C TYR A 9 -0.68 -11.48 -13.01
N ARG A 10 0.50 -10.92 -13.28
CA ARG A 10 1.77 -11.65 -13.21
C ARG A 10 2.00 -12.25 -11.81
N VAL A 11 1.66 -11.52 -10.77
CA VAL A 11 1.78 -11.96 -9.37
C VAL A 11 0.71 -12.99 -9.02
N ALA A 12 -0.56 -12.71 -9.30
CA ALA A 12 -1.68 -13.57 -8.90
C ALA A 12 -1.66 -14.95 -9.56
N GLU A 13 -1.17 -15.02 -10.81
CA GLU A 13 -1.06 -16.26 -11.59
C GLU A 13 0.21 -17.06 -11.27
N ASP A 14 1.11 -16.54 -10.44
CA ASP A 14 2.32 -17.26 -10.06
C ASP A 14 1.97 -18.50 -9.21
N LYS A 15 2.35 -19.67 -9.75
CA LYS A 15 2.06 -20.99 -9.15
C LYS A 15 2.67 -21.19 -7.75
N ARG A 16 3.57 -20.31 -7.30
CA ARG A 16 4.13 -20.32 -5.94
C ARG A 16 3.15 -19.76 -4.90
N ILE A 17 2.12 -19.01 -5.32
CA ILE A 17 1.17 -18.37 -4.41
C ILE A 17 -0.31 -18.61 -4.78
N VAL A 18 -0.68 -18.50 -6.07
CA VAL A 18 -2.06 -18.64 -6.57
C VAL A 18 -3.11 -17.91 -5.70
N LEU A 19 -2.84 -16.63 -5.40
CA LEU A 19 -3.69 -15.78 -4.60
C LEU A 19 -4.40 -14.73 -5.48
N PRO A 20 -5.65 -14.37 -5.18
CA PRO A 20 -6.32 -13.29 -5.91
C PRO A 20 -5.64 -11.95 -5.64
N ALA A 21 -5.54 -11.11 -6.67
CA ALA A 21 -5.11 -9.72 -6.54
C ALA A 21 -6.31 -8.78 -6.72
N MET A 22 -6.28 -7.66 -6.00
CA MET A 22 -7.28 -6.60 -6.10
C MET A 22 -6.56 -5.27 -6.32
N VAL A 23 -6.71 -4.71 -7.52
CA VAL A 23 -6.20 -3.37 -7.85
C VAL A 23 -7.25 -2.34 -7.43
N ASN A 24 -6.94 -1.57 -6.40
CA ASN A 24 -7.83 -0.55 -5.86
C ASN A 24 -7.44 0.84 -6.38
N LEU A 25 -8.45 1.63 -6.75
CA LEU A 25 -8.32 2.95 -7.33
C LEU A 25 -9.31 3.90 -6.66
N GLU A 26 -8.92 5.15 -6.53
CA GLU A 26 -9.81 6.17 -5.97
C GLU A 26 -10.86 6.59 -7.00
N ALA A 27 -12.13 6.43 -6.62
CA ALA A 27 -13.25 6.83 -7.46
C ALA A 27 -13.23 8.35 -7.71
N PHE A 28 -13.65 8.74 -8.91
CA PHE A 28 -13.59 10.11 -9.45
C PHE A 28 -12.18 10.63 -9.67
N VAL A 29 -11.35 10.71 -8.62
CA VAL A 29 -10.00 11.27 -8.69
C VAL A 29 -9.11 10.52 -9.67
N LEU A 30 -9.09 9.19 -9.64
CA LEU A 30 -8.33 8.39 -10.61
C LEU A 30 -9.21 7.83 -11.73
N THR A 31 -10.44 7.42 -11.41
CA THR A 31 -11.27 6.73 -12.41
C THR A 31 -11.86 7.65 -13.48
N HIS A 32 -11.93 8.96 -13.23
CA HIS A 32 -12.51 9.94 -14.17
C HIS A 32 -11.52 11.03 -14.61
N THR A 33 -10.29 11.00 -14.12
CA THR A 33 -9.24 11.92 -14.58
C THR A 33 -8.59 11.36 -15.84
N SER A 34 -8.61 12.16 -16.90
CA SER A 34 -7.90 11.84 -18.14
C SER A 34 -6.47 12.36 -18.05
N MET A 35 -5.51 11.47 -18.22
CA MET A 35 -4.09 11.81 -18.28
C MET A 35 -3.41 11.02 -19.41
N PRO A 36 -2.37 11.58 -20.05
CA PRO A 36 -1.55 10.80 -20.97
C PRO A 36 -0.86 9.67 -20.19
N PHE A 37 -0.84 8.48 -20.78
CA PHE A 37 -0.07 7.35 -20.27
C PHE A 37 0.49 6.54 -21.43
N GLU A 38 1.53 5.76 -21.15
CA GLU A 38 2.18 4.90 -22.12
C GLU A 38 1.67 3.46 -22.00
N ILE A 39 1.24 2.89 -23.12
CA ILE A 39 0.78 1.50 -23.20
C ILE A 39 1.99 0.60 -23.46
N CYS A 40 2.10 -0.50 -22.72
CA CYS A 40 3.08 -1.54 -22.98
C CYS A 40 2.71 -2.23 -24.31
N GLY A 41 3.63 -2.21 -25.28
CA GLY A 41 3.41 -2.72 -26.64
C GLY A 41 3.26 -4.25 -26.73
N GLU A 42 3.70 -4.84 -27.85
CA GLU A 42 3.58 -6.29 -28.10
C GLU A 42 4.29 -7.14 -27.02
N GLU A 43 5.34 -6.61 -26.40
CA GLU A 43 6.11 -7.22 -25.30
C GLU A 43 5.24 -7.58 -24.07
N THR A 44 4.05 -6.97 -23.94
CA THR A 44 3.08 -7.34 -22.89
C THR A 44 2.71 -8.82 -22.94
N ARG A 45 2.64 -9.41 -24.14
CA ARG A 45 2.29 -10.84 -24.30
C ARG A 45 3.38 -11.78 -23.80
N GLU A 46 4.63 -11.33 -23.77
CA GLU A 46 5.72 -12.12 -23.21
C GLU A 46 5.74 -12.02 -21.68
N TYR A 47 5.42 -10.85 -21.15
CA TYR A 47 5.32 -10.62 -19.70
C TYR A 47 4.11 -11.34 -19.09
N LEU A 48 2.98 -11.32 -19.78
CA LEU A 48 1.74 -12.03 -19.44
C LEU A 48 1.41 -13.05 -20.54
N PRO A 49 2.03 -14.24 -20.50
CA PRO A 49 1.67 -15.32 -21.42
C PRO A 49 0.23 -15.78 -21.19
N GLU A 50 -0.26 -16.68 -22.06
CA GLU A 50 -1.59 -17.26 -21.90
C GLU A 50 -1.74 -17.94 -20.53
N TYR A 51 -2.87 -17.67 -19.88
CA TYR A 51 -3.14 -18.14 -18.52
C TYR A 51 -3.16 -19.66 -18.46
N ASP A 52 -2.31 -20.24 -17.61
CA ASP A 52 -2.24 -21.66 -17.32
C ASP A 52 -2.72 -21.92 -15.88
N PRO A 53 -4.02 -22.26 -15.69
CA PRO A 53 -4.62 -22.36 -14.36
C PRO A 53 -3.98 -23.47 -13.53
N ALA A 54 -3.70 -23.19 -12.26
CA ALA A 54 -3.22 -24.20 -11.32
C ALA A 54 -4.23 -25.33 -11.10
N TRP A 55 -5.54 -25.01 -11.17
CA TRP A 55 -6.62 -25.97 -11.05
C TRP A 55 -7.70 -25.71 -12.09
N LYS A 56 -8.16 -26.77 -12.76
CA LYS A 56 -9.18 -26.74 -13.80
C LYS A 56 -10.23 -27.80 -13.53
N LEU A 57 -11.51 -27.47 -13.71
CA LEU A 57 -12.56 -28.48 -13.74
C LEU A 57 -12.55 -29.15 -15.12
N ASP A 58 -12.12 -30.40 -15.17
CA ASP A 58 -12.00 -31.19 -16.39
C ASP A 58 -12.66 -32.56 -16.18
N PRO A 59 -13.62 -32.99 -17.03
CA PRO A 59 -14.21 -34.32 -16.94
C PRO A 59 -13.19 -35.45 -17.14
N ASP A 60 -12.14 -35.20 -17.93
CA ASP A 60 -11.10 -36.18 -18.23
C ASP A 60 -10.01 -36.22 -17.13
N ASP A 61 -9.92 -35.18 -16.29
CA ASP A 61 -9.06 -35.10 -15.09
C ASP A 61 -9.83 -34.48 -13.90
N PRO A 62 -10.74 -35.25 -13.27
CA PRO A 62 -11.69 -34.71 -12.31
C PRO A 62 -11.05 -34.36 -10.97
N ILE A 63 -11.27 -33.14 -10.51
CA ILE A 63 -10.89 -32.66 -9.18
C ILE A 63 -12.11 -32.20 -8.38
N ILE A 64 -12.00 -32.25 -7.04
CA ILE A 64 -13.03 -31.76 -6.12
C ILE A 64 -12.56 -30.44 -5.53
N MET A 65 -13.37 -29.38 -5.68
CA MET A 65 -13.14 -28.06 -5.09
C MET A 65 -14.19 -27.78 -4.01
N GLY A 66 -13.78 -27.15 -2.91
CA GLY A 66 -14.72 -26.66 -1.88
C GLY A 66 -15.39 -27.75 -1.04
N ASN A 67 -14.74 -28.90 -0.83
CA ASN A 67 -15.28 -29.96 0.03
C ASN A 67 -15.34 -29.54 1.51
N LEU A 68 -16.07 -30.30 2.33
CA LEU A 68 -16.09 -30.14 3.77
C LEU A 68 -14.79 -30.70 4.38
N PHE A 69 -14.14 -29.88 5.21
CA PHE A 69 -12.92 -30.25 5.93
C PHE A 69 -13.18 -30.40 7.42
N SER A 70 -12.38 -31.23 8.07
CA SER A 70 -12.36 -31.26 9.53
C SER A 70 -11.86 -29.91 10.09
N PRO A 71 -12.15 -29.57 11.36
CA PRO A 71 -11.58 -28.38 11.99
C PRO A 71 -10.04 -28.35 11.94
N ALA A 72 -9.38 -29.50 12.12
CA ALA A 72 -7.92 -29.61 12.07
C ALA A 72 -7.36 -29.35 10.66
N ASP A 73 -8.03 -29.85 9.61
CA ASP A 73 -7.60 -29.61 8.23
C ASP A 73 -7.89 -28.18 7.79
N THR A 74 -8.96 -27.58 8.30
CA THR A 74 -9.26 -26.15 8.09
C THR A 74 -8.10 -25.27 8.59
N MET A 75 -7.48 -25.61 9.72
CA MET A 75 -6.30 -24.91 10.23
C MET A 75 -5.11 -25.00 9.25
N LYS A 76 -4.87 -26.17 8.66
CA LYS A 76 -3.82 -26.36 7.65
C LYS A 76 -4.07 -25.53 6.40
N LEU A 77 -5.33 -25.43 5.95
CA LEU A 77 -5.69 -24.58 4.81
C LEU A 77 -5.43 -23.10 5.10
N ARG A 78 -5.75 -22.63 6.32
CA ARG A 78 -5.43 -21.25 6.73
C ARG A 78 -3.93 -20.99 6.81
N TRP A 79 -3.17 -21.98 7.28
CA TRP A 79 -1.71 -21.91 7.30
C TRP A 79 -1.12 -21.84 5.88
N ASP A 80 -1.61 -22.66 4.95
CA ASP A 80 -1.15 -22.62 3.56
C ASP A 80 -1.47 -21.26 2.88
N MET A 81 -2.66 -20.71 3.11
CA MET A 81 -2.99 -19.34 2.65
C MET A 81 -2.06 -18.28 3.25
N TRP A 82 -1.70 -18.42 4.52
CA TRP A 82 -0.76 -17.52 5.19
C TRP A 82 0.64 -17.61 4.58
N GLU A 83 1.16 -18.82 4.39
CA GLU A 83 2.47 -19.02 3.77
C GLU A 83 2.51 -18.52 2.32
N SER A 84 1.43 -18.69 1.56
CA SER A 84 1.30 -18.10 0.21
C SER A 84 1.34 -16.57 0.25
N MET A 85 0.71 -15.94 1.24
CA MET A 85 0.72 -14.50 1.41
C MET A 85 2.12 -13.98 1.79
N GLU A 86 2.85 -14.70 2.66
CA GLU A 86 4.24 -14.35 2.98
C GLU A 86 5.17 -14.51 1.77
N ARG A 87 5.02 -15.59 0.99
CA ARG A 87 5.76 -15.78 -0.27
C ARG A 87 5.45 -14.70 -1.30
N ALA A 88 4.25 -14.13 -1.28
CA ALA A 88 3.82 -13.10 -2.24
C ALA A 88 4.74 -11.87 -2.22
N LYS A 89 5.34 -11.50 -1.06
CA LYS A 89 6.31 -10.40 -0.97
C LYS A 89 7.46 -10.57 -1.98
N LYS A 90 8.01 -11.78 -2.06
CA LYS A 90 9.10 -12.12 -3.00
C LYS A 90 8.62 -12.15 -4.44
N VAL A 91 7.45 -12.76 -4.71
CA VAL A 91 6.86 -12.81 -6.05
C VAL A 91 6.60 -11.40 -6.60
N ILE A 92 6.07 -10.50 -5.76
CA ILE A 92 5.84 -9.09 -6.11
C ILE A 92 7.15 -8.39 -6.47
N ALA A 93 8.19 -8.55 -5.65
CA ALA A 93 9.49 -7.93 -5.93
C ALA A 93 10.11 -8.42 -7.24
N GLU A 94 10.01 -9.72 -7.54
CA GLU A 94 10.48 -10.29 -8.80
C GLU A 94 9.66 -9.79 -10.00
N ALA A 95 8.33 -9.73 -9.89
CA ALA A 95 7.46 -9.23 -10.93
C ALA A 95 7.71 -7.75 -11.24
N ILE A 96 7.86 -6.90 -10.21
CA ILE A 96 8.18 -5.48 -10.38
C ILE A 96 9.55 -5.30 -11.05
N LYS A 97 10.54 -6.09 -10.63
CA LYS A 97 11.88 -6.05 -11.25
C LYS A 97 11.81 -6.40 -12.74
N GLU A 98 11.15 -7.51 -13.09
CA GLU A 98 10.96 -7.91 -14.49
C GLU A 98 10.21 -6.82 -15.29
N TYR A 99 9.15 -6.25 -14.70
CA TYR A 99 8.35 -5.20 -15.32
C TYR A 99 9.17 -3.94 -15.61
N ASN A 100 9.98 -3.50 -14.64
CA ASN A 100 10.86 -2.35 -14.77
C ASN A 100 11.91 -2.55 -15.88
N GLU A 101 12.57 -3.71 -15.89
CA GLU A 101 13.59 -4.07 -16.88
C GLU A 101 13.01 -4.13 -18.30
N ARG A 102 11.81 -4.70 -18.44
CA ARG A 102 11.17 -4.89 -19.76
C ARG A 102 10.59 -3.61 -20.33
N PHE A 103 9.82 -2.87 -19.54
CA PHE A 103 9.06 -1.71 -20.03
C PHE A 103 9.74 -0.37 -19.73
N ASN A 104 10.99 -0.40 -19.28
CA ASN A 104 11.76 0.79 -18.87
C ASN A 104 10.97 1.64 -17.86
N ARG A 105 10.49 0.99 -16.81
CA ARG A 105 9.76 1.60 -15.68
C ARG A 105 10.63 1.62 -14.44
N ASN A 106 10.20 2.37 -13.43
CA ASN A 106 10.94 2.52 -12.17
C ASN A 106 9.99 2.44 -10.97
N TYR A 107 9.17 1.40 -10.92
CA TYR A 107 8.35 1.14 -9.74
C TYR A 107 9.21 0.61 -8.61
N GLU A 108 9.08 1.23 -7.44
CA GLU A 108 9.60 0.67 -6.19
C GLU A 108 8.74 -0.53 -5.75
N GLY A 109 9.23 -1.30 -4.77
CA GLY A 109 8.62 -2.54 -4.31
C GLY A 109 7.27 -2.38 -3.62
N LEU A 110 7.10 -3.00 -2.45
CA LEU A 110 5.83 -2.95 -1.73
C LEU A 110 5.49 -1.54 -1.22
N ILE A 111 6.51 -0.71 -1.02
CA ILE A 111 6.42 0.71 -0.69
C ILE A 111 7.24 1.54 -1.69
N LYS A 112 6.85 2.81 -1.86
CA LYS A 112 7.63 3.87 -2.48
C LYS A 112 8.06 4.85 -1.39
N THR A 113 9.31 5.31 -1.42
CA THR A 113 9.82 6.30 -0.46
C THR A 113 10.27 7.58 -1.14
N TYR A 114 10.15 8.71 -0.46
CA TYR A 114 10.64 9.99 -0.97
C TYR A 114 11.25 10.82 0.16
N LYS A 115 12.51 11.26 -0.02
CA LYS A 115 13.27 12.07 0.95
C LYS A 115 13.27 11.48 2.38
N MET A 116 13.50 10.18 2.50
CA MET A 116 13.55 9.47 3.79
C MET A 116 14.95 9.36 4.42
N ASP A 117 16.03 9.56 3.64
CA ASP A 117 17.41 9.28 4.08
C ASP A 117 17.84 10.04 5.35
N ASP A 118 17.31 11.24 5.58
CA ASP A 118 17.60 12.11 6.72
C ASP A 118 16.34 12.60 7.44
N ALA A 119 15.19 11.94 7.22
CA ALA A 119 13.90 12.40 7.72
C ALA A 119 13.75 12.22 9.24
N ASP A 120 13.36 13.30 9.93
CA ASP A 120 12.98 13.28 11.34
C ASP A 120 11.48 12.92 11.50
N TYR A 121 10.68 13.14 10.45
CA TYR A 121 9.24 12.91 10.39
C TYR A 121 8.85 12.19 9.10
N ALA A 122 7.87 11.30 9.15
CA ALA A 122 7.38 10.60 7.96
C ALA A 122 5.88 10.79 7.76
N ILE A 123 5.48 11.00 6.51
CA ILE A 123 4.08 10.91 6.07
C ILE A 123 3.86 9.51 5.50
N LEU A 124 2.96 8.73 6.10
CA LEU A 124 2.59 7.41 5.60
C LEU A 124 1.21 7.48 4.93
N SER A 125 1.11 7.02 3.69
CA SER A 125 -0.15 7.09 2.94
C SER A 125 -0.25 5.99 1.87
N MET A 126 -1.35 5.99 1.13
CA MET A 126 -1.62 5.08 0.01
C MET A 126 -2.40 5.84 -1.08
N GLY A 127 -2.31 5.37 -2.33
CA GLY A 127 -3.07 5.97 -3.45
C GLY A 127 -2.56 7.35 -3.86
N THR A 128 -3.44 8.20 -4.40
CA THR A 128 -3.07 9.57 -4.86
C THR A 128 -2.63 10.47 -3.72
N MET A 129 -3.06 10.17 -2.48
CA MET A 129 -2.63 10.92 -1.29
C MET A 129 -1.10 10.97 -1.19
N GLY A 130 -0.41 9.91 -1.62
CA GLY A 130 1.05 9.89 -1.59
C GLY A 130 1.71 10.86 -2.57
N GLU A 131 1.05 11.21 -3.68
CA GLU A 131 1.58 12.19 -4.64
C GLU A 131 1.43 13.61 -4.08
N GLU A 132 0.27 13.95 -3.52
CA GLU A 132 0.07 15.21 -2.81
C GLU A 132 1.02 15.33 -1.60
N ALA A 133 1.28 14.23 -0.90
CA ALA A 133 2.24 14.20 0.21
C ALA A 133 3.70 14.46 -0.24
N GLU A 134 4.09 14.04 -1.44
CA GLU A 134 5.42 14.33 -2.00
C GLU A 134 5.57 15.83 -2.26
N VAL A 135 4.54 16.48 -2.81
CA VAL A 135 4.51 17.96 -3.00
C VAL A 135 4.56 18.69 -1.67
N ALA A 136 3.74 18.27 -0.69
CA ALA A 136 3.75 18.84 0.65
C ALA A 136 5.12 18.68 1.34
N THR A 137 5.78 17.55 1.10
CA THR A 137 7.12 17.26 1.62
C THR A 137 8.15 18.23 1.05
N ASP A 138 8.08 18.57 -0.23
CA ASP A 138 8.98 19.57 -0.82
C ASP A 138 8.84 20.93 -0.14
N VAL A 139 7.61 21.41 0.06
CA VAL A 139 7.33 22.68 0.77
C VAL A 139 7.86 22.64 2.20
N LEU A 140 7.59 21.56 2.95
CA LEU A 140 8.07 21.41 4.33
C LEU A 140 9.60 21.39 4.41
N ARG A 141 10.25 20.77 3.42
CA ARG A 141 11.72 20.71 3.32
C ARG A 141 12.33 22.07 3.02
N GLU A 142 11.70 22.88 2.17
CA GLU A 142 12.11 24.26 1.90
C GLU A 142 12.03 25.14 3.16
N GLU A 143 11.09 24.85 4.06
CA GLU A 143 10.97 25.48 5.37
C GLU A 143 11.93 24.92 6.44
N GLY A 144 12.78 23.95 6.08
CA GLY A 144 13.79 23.36 6.96
C GLY A 144 13.28 22.21 7.84
N LEU A 145 12.06 21.71 7.61
CA LEU A 145 11.55 20.52 8.31
C LEU A 145 11.97 19.26 7.56
N LYS A 146 12.61 18.33 8.25
CA LYS A 146 13.08 17.07 7.64
C LYS A 146 11.95 16.04 7.56
N VAL A 147 11.06 16.24 6.60
CA VAL A 147 9.92 15.35 6.35
C VAL A 147 10.21 14.44 5.16
N GLY A 148 9.86 13.16 5.24
CA GLY A 148 9.84 12.26 4.09
C GLY A 148 8.48 11.60 3.92
N THR A 149 8.27 10.92 2.80
CA THR A 149 7.04 10.14 2.55
C THR A 149 7.33 8.67 2.38
N VAL A 150 6.35 7.88 2.81
CA VAL A 150 6.24 6.45 2.57
C VAL A 150 4.86 6.19 1.98
N ARG A 151 4.80 5.76 0.72
CA ARG A 151 3.57 5.41 0.02
C ARG A 151 3.47 3.91 -0.14
N ILE A 152 2.40 3.31 0.38
CA ILE A 152 2.16 1.88 0.23
C ILE A 152 1.66 1.59 -1.19
N ASN A 153 2.39 0.76 -1.94
CA ASN A 153 1.97 0.28 -3.26
C ASN A 153 1.14 -1.01 -3.14
N PHE A 154 1.54 -1.92 -2.23
CA PHE A 154 0.84 -3.17 -1.95
C PHE A 154 0.44 -3.23 -0.48
N PHE A 155 -0.86 -3.20 -0.21
CA PHE A 155 -1.37 -3.24 1.16
C PHE A 155 -1.43 -4.66 1.75
N ARG A 156 -1.59 -5.68 0.89
CA ARG A 156 -1.57 -7.10 1.25
C ARG A 156 -0.68 -7.86 0.26
N PRO A 157 0.36 -8.59 0.71
CA PRO A 157 0.84 -8.66 2.10
C PRO A 157 1.26 -7.29 2.65
N PHE A 158 0.99 -7.03 3.93
CA PHE A 158 1.35 -5.74 4.53
C PHE A 158 2.89 -5.63 4.61
N PRO A 159 3.51 -4.54 4.13
CA PRO A 159 4.95 -4.42 4.01
C PRO A 159 5.61 -3.99 5.33
N ARG A 160 5.40 -4.82 6.37
CA ARG A 160 5.88 -4.55 7.71
C ARG A 160 7.39 -4.32 7.74
N GLU A 161 8.17 -5.23 7.14
CA GLU A 161 9.63 -5.17 7.22
C GLU A 161 10.18 -3.90 6.56
N ASP A 162 9.65 -3.54 5.38
CA ASP A 162 10.05 -2.36 4.65
C ASP A 162 9.65 -1.08 5.39
N ILE A 163 8.44 -1.00 5.93
CA ILE A 163 7.96 0.17 6.69
C ILE A 163 8.79 0.35 7.96
N ILE A 164 8.96 -0.69 8.78
CA ILE A 164 9.72 -0.59 10.04
C ILE A 164 11.16 -0.17 9.78
N LYS A 165 11.80 -0.75 8.76
CA LYS A 165 13.16 -0.36 8.37
C LYS A 165 13.22 1.11 7.96
N THR A 166 12.25 1.58 7.18
CA THR A 166 12.18 2.95 6.67
C THR A 166 11.91 3.98 7.77
N LEU A 167 11.11 3.60 8.77
CA LEU A 167 10.77 4.48 9.90
C LEU A 167 11.86 4.51 10.98
N ASN A 168 12.91 3.71 10.87
CA ASN A 168 13.95 3.69 11.89
C ASN A 168 14.67 5.04 11.97
N GLY A 169 14.67 5.66 13.15
CA GLY A 169 15.23 7.00 13.36
C GLY A 169 14.21 8.14 13.17
N VAL A 170 13.03 7.86 12.64
CA VAL A 170 11.92 8.82 12.58
C VAL A 170 11.34 9.01 13.98
N SER A 171 11.06 10.25 14.35
CA SER A 171 10.48 10.60 15.66
C SER A 171 8.96 10.52 15.68
N ARG A 172 8.31 10.79 14.55
CA ARG A 172 6.85 10.76 14.40
C ARG A 172 6.40 10.41 12.99
N VAL A 173 5.32 9.63 12.93
CA VAL A 173 4.61 9.30 11.69
C VAL A 173 3.25 9.95 11.66
N ILE A 174 2.93 10.59 10.54
CA ILE A 174 1.62 11.15 10.23
C ILE A 174 1.01 10.26 9.16
N ILE A 175 0.01 9.46 9.54
CA ILE A 175 -0.72 8.59 8.63
C ILE A 175 -1.87 9.40 8.02
N LEU A 176 -1.90 9.48 6.70
CA LEU A 176 -3.01 10.06 5.95
C LEU A 176 -3.78 8.93 5.29
N GLU A 177 -5.00 8.66 5.73
CA GLU A 177 -5.81 7.61 5.15
C GLU A 177 -7.28 7.98 4.92
N ARG A 178 -7.78 7.49 3.77
CA ARG A 178 -9.18 7.63 3.32
C ARG A 178 -10.07 6.48 3.82
N SER A 179 -9.69 5.86 4.94
CA SER A 179 -10.38 4.73 5.53
C SER A 179 -10.58 4.99 7.02
N SER A 180 -11.73 4.60 7.56
CA SER A 180 -11.97 4.66 8.99
C SER A 180 -12.77 3.46 9.44
N SER A 181 -12.31 2.83 10.51
CA SER A 181 -13.14 1.88 11.26
C SER A 181 -13.87 2.68 12.33
N ILE A 182 -15.16 2.92 12.14
CA ILE A 182 -15.93 3.80 13.05
C ILE A 182 -15.82 3.31 14.49
N GLY A 183 -15.30 4.17 15.38
CA GLY A 183 -15.02 3.84 16.78
C GLY A 183 -13.61 3.27 17.05
N ALA A 184 -12.77 3.19 16.03
CA ALA A 184 -11.38 2.73 16.10
C ALA A 184 -10.48 3.61 15.21
N SER A 185 -9.26 3.13 14.93
CA SER A 185 -8.30 3.76 14.03
C SER A 185 -8.52 3.34 12.57
N GLY A 186 -7.76 3.95 11.69
CA GLY A 186 -7.63 3.58 10.30
C GLY A 186 -6.95 2.22 10.08
N GLN A 187 -7.08 1.67 8.88
CA GLN A 187 -6.54 0.36 8.51
C GLN A 187 -5.01 0.36 8.48
N ILE A 188 -4.37 1.43 7.99
CA ILE A 188 -2.91 1.52 7.98
C ILE A 188 -2.41 1.60 9.43
N MET A 189 -3.07 2.41 10.26
CA MET A 189 -2.74 2.51 11.68
C MET A 189 -2.89 1.18 12.42
N GLN A 190 -3.90 0.37 12.10
CA GLN A 190 -4.07 -0.95 12.74
C GLN A 190 -2.91 -1.90 12.44
N ASP A 191 -2.51 -2.02 11.17
CA ASP A 191 -1.40 -2.90 10.77
C ASP A 191 -0.03 -2.36 11.22
N LEU A 192 0.17 -1.03 11.15
CA LEU A 192 1.38 -0.39 11.63
C LEU A 192 1.48 -0.52 13.16
N GLY A 193 0.41 -0.27 13.89
CA GLY A 193 0.37 -0.36 15.35
C GLY A 193 0.75 -1.76 15.85
N GLN A 194 0.24 -2.81 15.20
CA GLN A 194 0.67 -4.19 15.47
C GLN A 194 2.18 -4.36 15.19
N SER A 195 2.66 -3.84 14.06
CA SER A 195 4.06 -3.94 13.65
C SER A 195 5.00 -3.26 14.65
N LEU A 196 4.67 -2.04 15.08
CA LEU A 196 5.44 -1.29 16.09
C LEU A 196 5.49 -2.03 17.43
N LEU A 197 4.37 -2.62 17.86
CA LEU A 197 4.30 -3.40 19.10
C LEU A 197 5.20 -4.64 19.04
N LEU A 198 5.14 -5.39 17.93
CA LEU A 198 5.95 -6.61 17.75
C LEU A 198 7.45 -6.31 17.68
N GLU A 199 7.82 -5.16 17.09
CA GLU A 199 9.21 -4.69 17.00
C GLU A 199 9.68 -3.92 18.23
N LYS A 200 8.78 -3.64 19.18
CA LYS A 200 9.04 -2.81 20.37
C LYS A 200 9.58 -1.42 20.00
N MET A 201 9.13 -0.90 18.86
CA MET A 201 9.52 0.41 18.36
C MET A 201 8.66 1.48 19.01
N GLN A 202 9.31 2.45 19.67
CA GLN A 202 8.63 3.61 20.23
C GLN A 202 8.60 4.72 19.19
N LEU A 203 7.40 5.10 18.78
CA LEU A 203 7.18 6.06 17.71
C LEU A 203 5.89 6.82 17.99
N ASP A 204 5.94 8.15 17.93
CA ASP A 204 4.72 8.94 17.97
C ASP A 204 3.96 8.77 16.66
N VAL A 205 2.65 8.56 16.75
CA VAL A 205 1.81 8.38 15.57
C VAL A 205 0.58 9.27 15.64
N ASN A 206 0.32 10.00 14.57
CA ASN A 206 -0.95 10.66 14.30
C ASN A 206 -1.66 9.90 13.17
N ASP A 207 -2.85 9.39 13.45
CA ASP A 207 -3.76 8.77 12.50
C ASP A 207 -4.80 9.79 12.05
N VAL A 208 -4.72 10.20 10.78
CA VAL A 208 -5.50 11.31 10.23
C VAL A 208 -6.47 10.79 9.18
N PHE A 209 -7.76 10.88 9.50
CA PHE A 209 -8.85 10.62 8.57
C PHE A 209 -9.08 11.83 7.69
N ILE A 210 -8.77 11.69 6.41
CA ILE A 210 -8.78 12.80 5.46
C ILE A 210 -9.17 12.29 4.06
N GLY A 211 -9.89 13.11 3.29
CA GLY A 211 -10.32 12.75 1.95
C GLY A 211 -11.45 11.71 1.87
N ILE A 212 -12.09 11.37 3.01
CA ILE A 212 -13.18 10.38 3.06
C ILE A 212 -14.38 10.89 2.27
N GLY A 213 -14.98 10.02 1.45
CA GLY A 213 -16.13 10.39 0.61
C GLY A 213 -15.76 11.22 -0.62
N GLY A 214 -14.47 11.30 -0.95
CA GLY A 214 -13.99 12.09 -2.09
C GLY A 214 -13.88 13.58 -1.78
N THR A 215 -13.77 13.95 -0.50
CA THR A 215 -13.42 15.33 -0.14
C THR A 215 -12.02 15.66 -0.67
N ASP A 216 -11.90 16.87 -1.19
CA ASP A 216 -10.63 17.34 -1.76
C ASP A 216 -9.58 17.50 -0.66
N VAL A 217 -8.33 17.23 -1.02
CA VAL A 217 -7.19 17.28 -0.10
C VAL A 217 -6.02 17.86 -0.87
N SER A 218 -5.68 19.10 -0.56
CA SER A 218 -4.56 19.80 -1.18
C SER A 218 -3.26 19.52 -0.44
N TYR A 219 -2.12 19.70 -1.12
CA TYR A 219 -0.82 19.67 -0.44
C TYR A 219 -0.73 20.73 0.68
N GLU A 220 -1.40 21.88 0.57
CA GLU A 220 -1.46 22.89 1.63
C GLU A 220 -2.15 22.35 2.90
N ASP A 221 -3.21 21.56 2.75
CA ASP A 221 -3.89 20.90 3.86
C ASP A 221 -2.92 19.95 4.58
N ILE A 222 -2.17 19.15 3.81
CA ILE A 222 -1.16 18.22 4.33
C ILE A 222 -0.06 18.99 5.07
N VAL A 223 0.46 20.07 4.49
CA VAL A 223 1.47 20.94 5.14
C VAL A 223 0.97 21.43 6.50
N ASN A 224 -0.27 21.91 6.56
CA ASN A 224 -0.87 22.42 7.79
C ASN A 224 -1.04 21.32 8.85
N ILE A 225 -1.48 20.14 8.45
CA ILE A 225 -1.64 18.97 9.34
C ILE A 225 -0.28 18.54 9.90
N VAL A 226 0.73 18.39 9.05
CA VAL A 226 2.08 17.98 9.46
C VAL A 226 2.70 18.99 10.43
N LYS A 227 2.54 20.30 10.17
CA LYS A 227 2.99 21.34 11.09
C LYS A 227 2.30 21.27 12.46
N LYS A 228 0.98 21.06 12.50
CA LYS A 228 0.24 20.86 13.75
C LYS A 228 0.73 19.61 14.49
N ALA A 229 0.95 18.51 13.77
CA ALA A 229 1.46 17.27 14.34
C ALA A 229 2.85 17.48 14.95
N ILE A 230 3.80 18.08 14.23
CA ILE A 230 5.17 18.34 14.70
C ILE A 230 5.18 19.22 15.96
N LYS A 231 4.27 20.20 16.06
CA LYS A 231 4.13 21.05 17.25
C LYS A 231 3.49 20.36 18.45
N GLY A 232 2.89 19.18 18.25
CA GLY A 232 2.11 18.49 19.28
C GLY A 232 0.67 19.00 19.43
N ASP A 233 0.20 19.83 18.50
CA ASP A 233 -1.14 20.45 18.50
C ASP A 233 -2.20 19.57 17.84
N LEU A 234 -1.82 18.40 17.32
CA LEU A 234 -2.72 17.45 16.66
C LEU A 234 -2.99 16.23 17.56
N ALA A 235 -4.28 15.90 17.73
CA ALA A 235 -4.68 14.71 18.46
C ALA A 235 -4.12 13.43 17.79
N PRO A 236 -3.81 12.35 18.56
CA PRO A 236 -3.32 11.10 17.98
C PRO A 236 -4.27 10.48 16.96
N LEU A 237 -5.58 10.66 17.14
CA LEU A 237 -6.61 10.32 16.17
C LEU A 237 -7.33 11.62 15.79
N TYR A 238 -7.34 11.95 14.51
CA TYR A 238 -7.82 13.26 14.06
C TYR A 238 -8.65 13.14 12.78
N TRP A 239 -9.84 13.76 12.82
CA TRP A 239 -10.74 13.85 11.68
C TRP A 239 -10.57 15.21 11.01
N TYR A 240 -9.97 15.22 9.83
CA TYR A 240 -9.75 16.46 9.09
C TYR A 240 -11.08 17.07 8.63
N GLY A 241 -11.25 18.36 8.85
CA GLY A 241 -12.45 19.11 8.48
C GLY A 241 -13.64 18.88 9.42
N SER A 242 -13.45 18.18 10.54
CA SER A 242 -14.47 18.00 11.57
C SER A 242 -14.63 19.21 12.50
N GLU A 243 -13.75 20.19 12.39
CA GLU A 243 -13.85 21.40 13.18
C GLU A 243 -15.10 22.19 12.81
N GLY A 244 -16.14 22.09 13.65
CA GLY A 244 -17.39 22.82 13.51
C GLY A 244 -18.58 21.99 13.03
N TRP A 245 -18.46 20.66 13.00
CA TRP A 245 -19.61 19.75 12.87
C TRP A 245 -20.51 19.77 14.10
#